data_AF-A0A4R2KHS2-F1
#
_entry.id   AF-A0A4R2KHS2-F1
#
_cell.length_a   1.000
_cell.length_b   1.000
_cell.length_c   1.000
_cell.angle_alpha   90.00
_cell.angle_beta   90.00
_cell.angle_gamma   90.00
#
_symmetry.space_group_name_H-M   'P 1'
#
loop_
_entity.id
_entity.type
_entity.pdbx_description
1 polymer ?
#
loop_
_entity_poly.entity_id
_entity_poly.type
_entity_poly.pdbx_seq_one_letter_code
_entity_poly.pdbx_strand_id
1 'polypeptide(L)'
;MDAFIGMIGVLGFLVCLVVLIYRFIKKKPKKPIVIGLGLSLCLFILGVSMDSSPSKTDAAIANEKPENKQVEEVKKESKEESLKEFKATMSLKVEEKNVIATIETNAPNGTLLETSLMNADMNNFKSLSEFIEVKDGKATHTFNVSDWPTGYIGGIASMRFDLKDHPQPPNILEFYGEKGEKAEGIQIEDAHDDFKYGKLENITIAYPSEAAVKEKLDKLFIDTLNEMISKSEGVIIDIKPATINDWSIVYVTVSDSWYYSPKHEQERFAEQIANTVQTVLYNCEKVKKDSAVSVYYYDTYKKKLASPKMFGGYEIEE
;
A
#
# COMPACT_ATOMS: atom_id res chain seq x y z
N MET A 1 6.27 -1.47 0.48
CA MET A 1 4.91 -1.92 0.89
C MET A 1 4.85 -2.21 2.40
N ASP A 2 5.86 -1.81 3.14
CA ASP A 2 6.35 -2.57 4.30
C ASP A 2 5.67 -2.05 5.57
N ALA A 3 5.48 -0.73 5.63
CA ALA A 3 4.57 -0.06 6.55
C ALA A 3 3.12 -0.57 6.47
N PHE A 4 2.62 -0.99 5.30
CA PHE A 4 1.24 -1.48 5.14
C PHE A 4 1.05 -2.87 5.77
N ILE A 5 2.03 -3.77 5.58
CA ILE A 5 2.05 -5.10 6.21
C ILE A 5 2.20 -4.97 7.73
N GLY A 6 3.11 -4.11 8.20
CA GLY A 6 3.27 -3.80 9.63
C GLY A 6 1.98 -3.25 10.26
N MET A 7 1.31 -2.31 9.59
CA MET A 7 0.05 -1.70 10.05
C MET A 7 -1.11 -2.70 10.12
N ILE A 8 -1.24 -3.62 9.16
CA ILE A 8 -2.21 -4.74 9.22
C ILE A 8 -1.87 -5.67 10.39
N GLY A 9 -0.59 -5.95 10.64
CA GLY A 9 -0.14 -6.71 11.81
C GLY A 9 -0.56 -6.08 13.14
N VAL A 10 -0.36 -4.76 13.29
CA VAL A 10 -0.80 -3.99 14.49
C VAL A 10 -2.31 -4.03 14.67
N LEU A 11 -3.09 -3.76 13.61
CA LEU A 11 -4.55 -3.77 13.67
C LEU A 11 -5.09 -5.17 14.03
N GLY A 12 -4.56 -6.23 13.40
CA GLY A 12 -4.92 -7.61 13.72
C GLY A 12 -4.56 -8.01 15.16
N PHE A 13 -3.40 -7.56 15.65
CA PHE A 13 -2.96 -7.78 17.03
C PHE A 13 -3.88 -7.08 18.04
N LEU A 14 -4.20 -5.80 17.84
CA LEU A 14 -5.08 -5.03 18.71
C LEU A 14 -6.50 -5.63 18.76
N VAL A 15 -7.07 -6.01 17.62
CA VAL A 15 -8.38 -6.69 17.56
C VAL A 15 -8.34 -8.02 18.31
N CYS A 16 -7.30 -8.84 18.10
CA CYS A 16 -7.14 -10.09 18.85
C CYS A 16 -7.04 -9.86 20.36
N LEU A 17 -6.32 -8.82 20.79
CA LEU A 17 -6.10 -8.49 22.20
C LEU A 17 -7.40 -8.02 22.88
N VAL A 18 -8.20 -7.17 22.23
CA VAL A 18 -9.53 -6.75 22.70
C VAL A 18 -10.48 -7.94 22.83
N VAL A 19 -10.53 -8.83 21.82
CA VAL A 19 -11.36 -10.04 21.87
C VAL A 19 -10.89 -11.03 22.95
N LEU A 20 -9.58 -11.09 23.22
CA LEU A 20 -9.01 -11.90 24.31
C LEU A 20 -9.42 -11.34 25.69
N ILE A 21 -9.34 -10.03 25.90
CA ILE A 21 -9.82 -9.36 27.12
C ILE A 21 -11.33 -9.60 27.32
N TYR A 22 -12.14 -9.42 26.27
CA TYR A 22 -13.58 -9.69 26.33
C TYR A 22 -13.89 -11.15 26.72
N ARG A 23 -13.20 -12.13 26.10
CA ARG A 23 -13.38 -13.55 26.45
C ARG A 23 -12.80 -13.91 27.82
N PHE A 24 -11.78 -13.19 28.30
CA PHE A 24 -11.23 -13.33 29.66
C PHE A 24 -12.29 -12.95 30.69
N ILE A 25 -12.92 -11.78 30.53
CA ILE A 25 -14.01 -11.29 31.39
C ILE A 25 -15.22 -12.24 31.32
N LYS A 26 -15.61 -12.68 30.11
CA LYS A 26 -16.74 -13.60 29.89
C LYS A 26 -16.42 -15.09 30.16
N LYS A 27 -15.23 -15.42 30.69
CA LYS A 27 -14.74 -16.80 30.99
C LYS A 27 -14.92 -17.82 29.83
N LYS A 28 -14.80 -17.38 28.57
CA LYS A 28 -14.96 -18.24 27.37
C LYS A 28 -13.64 -18.88 26.94
N PRO A 29 -13.65 -20.02 26.20
CA PRO A 29 -12.43 -20.74 25.81
C PRO A 29 -11.49 -19.89 24.94
N LYS A 30 -10.20 -19.91 25.32
CA LYS A 30 -9.14 -19.00 24.83
C LYS A 30 -8.31 -19.57 23.67
N LYS A 31 -8.29 -20.90 23.49
CA LYS A 31 -7.39 -21.63 22.58
C LYS A 31 -7.31 -21.07 21.14
N PRO A 32 -8.41 -20.77 20.42
CA PRO A 32 -8.30 -20.27 19.03
C PRO A 32 -7.79 -18.82 18.93
N ILE A 33 -7.96 -17.99 19.96
CA ILE A 33 -7.50 -16.59 19.92
C ILE A 33 -5.99 -16.49 20.16
N VAL A 34 -5.43 -17.35 21.01
CA VAL A 34 -3.98 -17.39 21.25
C VAL A 34 -3.22 -17.72 19.95
N ILE A 35 -3.80 -18.56 19.08
CA ILE A 35 -3.25 -18.87 17.75
C ILE A 35 -3.28 -17.62 16.85
N GLY A 36 -4.42 -16.93 16.78
CA GLY A 36 -4.53 -15.68 16.01
C GLY A 36 -3.59 -14.57 16.50
N LEU A 37 -3.43 -14.44 17.83
CA LEU A 37 -2.52 -13.47 18.44
C LEU A 37 -1.05 -13.78 18.12
N GLY A 38 -0.65 -15.05 18.14
CA GLY A 38 0.65 -15.49 17.67
C GLY A 38 0.89 -15.16 16.18
N LEU A 39 -0.10 -15.43 15.32
CA LEU A 39 -0.03 -15.13 13.89
C LEU A 39 0.14 -13.62 13.63
N SER A 40 -0.62 -12.78 14.34
CA SER A 40 -0.50 -11.32 14.24
C SER A 40 0.83 -10.77 14.75
N LEU A 41 1.41 -11.40 15.79
CA LEU A 41 2.72 -11.02 16.33
C LEU A 41 3.85 -11.37 15.35
N CYS A 42 3.76 -12.51 14.65
CA CYS A 42 4.71 -12.86 13.59
C CYS A 42 4.66 -11.86 12.42
N LEU A 43 3.46 -11.47 11.97
CA LEU A 43 3.30 -10.44 10.93
C LEU A 43 3.85 -9.08 11.37
N PHE A 44 3.68 -8.71 12.65
CA PHE A 44 4.24 -7.49 13.21
C PHE A 44 5.77 -7.49 13.24
N ILE A 45 6.40 -8.58 13.72
CA ILE A 45 7.87 -8.69 13.78
C ILE A 45 8.49 -8.62 12.38
N LEU A 46 7.89 -9.28 11.37
CA LEU A 46 8.34 -9.20 9.99
C LEU A 46 8.21 -7.78 9.41
N GLY A 47 7.12 -7.06 9.71
CA GLY A 47 6.94 -5.67 9.27
C GLY A 47 7.89 -4.65 9.91
N VAL A 48 8.39 -4.90 11.13
CA VAL A 48 9.32 -3.99 11.84
C VAL A 48 10.79 -4.28 11.51
N SER A 49 11.12 -5.45 10.96
CA SER A 49 12.51 -5.87 10.73
C SER A 49 13.14 -5.41 9.41
N MET A 50 12.42 -4.64 8.59
CA MET A 50 12.84 -4.26 7.22
C MET A 50 13.21 -2.78 7.05
N ASP A 51 13.50 -2.06 8.14
CA ASP A 51 13.93 -0.66 8.08
C ASP A 51 15.39 -0.50 8.54
N SER A 52 16.30 -0.20 7.60
CA SER A 52 17.63 0.30 7.93
C SER A 52 18.25 1.16 6.83
N SER A 53 18.72 2.35 7.24
CA SER A 53 19.68 3.25 6.58
C SER A 53 19.12 4.28 5.58
N PRO A 54 19.80 5.44 5.33
CA PRO A 54 21.18 5.79 5.73
C PRO A 54 21.45 7.23 6.27
N SER A 55 22.62 7.43 6.90
CA SER A 55 23.32 8.72 7.07
C SER A 55 24.77 8.45 7.58
N LYS A 56 25.85 8.51 6.78
CA LYS A 56 26.58 9.62 6.09
C LYS A 56 27.74 10.27 6.89
N THR A 57 28.84 10.57 6.15
CA THR A 57 30.07 11.35 6.50
C THR A 57 30.99 10.74 7.58
N ASP A 58 32.32 10.83 7.56
CA ASP A 58 33.34 11.47 6.67
C ASP A 58 34.74 10.80 6.95
N ALA A 59 35.90 11.00 6.28
CA ALA A 59 36.36 11.76 5.09
C ALA A 59 37.75 11.20 4.64
N ALA A 60 38.28 11.56 3.45
CA ALA A 60 39.71 11.39 3.09
C ALA A 60 40.21 12.47 2.09
N ILE A 61 41.50 12.85 2.19
CA ILE A 61 42.09 14.01 1.49
C ILE A 61 43.27 13.57 0.58
N ALA A 62 43.47 14.34 -0.51
CA ALA A 62 44.73 14.59 -1.25
C ALA A 62 45.00 13.83 -2.58
N ASN A 63 45.22 14.64 -3.63
CA ASN A 63 46.25 14.62 -4.70
C ASN A 63 46.75 13.24 -5.25
N GLU A 64 47.01 13.08 -6.55
CA GLU A 64 47.63 14.03 -7.49
C GLU A 64 47.25 13.73 -8.97
N LYS A 65 47.81 14.47 -9.94
CA LYS A 65 47.43 14.50 -11.38
C LYS A 65 48.68 14.24 -12.27
N PRO A 66 48.57 14.10 -13.60
CA PRO A 66 48.19 12.91 -14.39
C PRO A 66 49.34 12.37 -15.29
N GLU A 67 49.24 11.15 -15.83
CA GLU A 67 49.89 10.87 -17.14
C GLU A 67 49.18 9.84 -18.06
N ASN A 68 48.48 10.38 -19.05
CA ASN A 68 48.34 9.96 -20.45
C ASN A 68 48.94 8.58 -20.92
N LYS A 69 48.06 7.62 -21.25
CA LYS A 69 48.03 6.85 -22.55
C LYS A 69 47.09 5.63 -22.49
N GLN A 70 45.89 5.72 -23.09
CA GLN A 70 45.12 4.62 -23.72
C GLN A 70 43.77 5.15 -24.24
N VAL A 71 43.79 5.85 -25.37
CA VAL A 71 42.57 6.39 -26.01
C VAL A 71 42.23 5.56 -27.25
N GLU A 72 41.88 4.28 -27.04
CA GLU A 72 41.26 3.47 -28.11
C GLU A 72 40.42 2.28 -27.61
N GLU A 73 40.68 1.75 -26.40
CA GLU A 73 39.93 0.61 -25.83
C GLU A 73 38.62 1.06 -25.12
N VAL A 74 38.65 2.21 -24.45
CA VAL A 74 37.56 2.79 -23.63
C VAL A 74 36.24 3.02 -24.40
N LYS A 75 36.26 3.09 -25.74
CA LYS A 75 35.06 3.34 -26.56
C LYS A 75 34.16 2.12 -26.79
N LYS A 76 34.59 0.91 -26.41
CA LYS A 76 33.71 -0.27 -26.37
C LYS A 76 33.01 -0.39 -25.02
N GLU A 77 33.76 -0.41 -23.92
CA GLU A 77 33.22 -0.54 -22.56
C GLU A 77 32.15 0.52 -22.26
N SER A 78 32.39 1.81 -22.55
CA SER A 78 31.41 2.87 -22.24
C SER A 78 30.12 2.82 -23.07
N LYS A 79 30.03 1.94 -24.07
CA LYS A 79 28.79 1.65 -24.80
C LYS A 79 28.13 0.36 -24.31
N GLU A 80 28.93 -0.58 -23.83
CA GLU A 80 28.50 -1.90 -23.36
C GLU A 80 27.95 -1.86 -21.92
N GLU A 81 28.53 -1.03 -21.04
CA GLU A 81 27.94 -0.71 -19.72
C GLU A 81 26.54 -0.09 -19.88
N SER A 82 26.37 0.87 -20.80
CA SER A 82 25.08 1.54 -21.03
C SER A 82 23.96 0.63 -21.55
N LEU A 83 24.27 -0.60 -21.98
CA LEU A 83 23.29 -1.59 -22.44
C LEU A 83 22.79 -2.48 -21.29
N LYS A 84 23.52 -2.60 -20.18
CA LYS A 84 23.16 -3.45 -19.03
C LYS A 84 22.29 -2.76 -17.99
N GLU A 85 22.15 -1.44 -18.09
CA GLU A 85 21.20 -0.69 -17.29
C GLU A 85 19.76 -1.11 -17.64
N PHE A 86 19.04 -1.76 -16.73
CA PHE A 86 17.64 -2.13 -16.93
C PHE A 86 16.72 -0.93 -16.66
N LYS A 87 15.89 -0.61 -17.66
CA LYS A 87 14.84 0.42 -17.60
C LYS A 87 13.55 -0.17 -18.16
N ALA A 88 12.48 -0.09 -17.39
CA ALA A 88 11.16 -0.50 -17.82
C ALA A 88 10.06 0.35 -17.14
N THR A 89 9.00 0.66 -17.89
CA THR A 89 7.81 1.36 -17.40
C THR A 89 6.56 0.58 -17.81
N MET A 90 5.60 0.45 -16.90
CA MET A 90 4.33 -0.23 -17.16
C MET A 90 3.20 0.78 -17.31
N SER A 91 2.24 0.46 -18.16
CA SER A 91 0.96 1.14 -18.27
C SER A 91 -0.17 0.11 -18.34
N LEU A 92 -1.31 0.44 -17.73
CA LEU A 92 -2.54 -0.35 -17.81
C LEU A 92 -3.59 0.44 -18.60
N LYS A 93 -4.43 -0.26 -19.35
CA LYS A 93 -5.61 0.30 -20.03
C LYS A 93 -6.79 -0.66 -19.90
N VAL A 94 -7.94 -0.16 -19.47
CA VAL A 94 -9.19 -0.94 -19.49
C VAL A 94 -9.79 -0.89 -20.89
N GLU A 95 -10.13 -2.06 -21.44
CA GLU A 95 -10.93 -2.21 -22.66
C GLU A 95 -12.06 -3.21 -22.41
N GLU A 96 -13.26 -2.67 -22.19
CA GLU A 96 -14.48 -3.41 -21.80
C GLU A 96 -14.29 -4.31 -20.57
N LYS A 97 -14.02 -5.59 -20.79
CA LYS A 97 -13.86 -6.65 -19.79
C LYS A 97 -12.41 -7.12 -19.65
N ASN A 98 -11.48 -6.42 -20.30
CA ASN A 98 -10.07 -6.74 -20.30
C ASN A 98 -9.25 -5.57 -19.74
N VAL A 99 -8.06 -5.90 -19.23
CA VAL A 99 -7.00 -4.93 -18.95
C VAL A 99 -5.81 -5.28 -19.82
N ILE A 100 -5.39 -4.33 -20.65
CA ILE A 100 -4.16 -4.42 -21.43
C ILE A 100 -3.04 -3.89 -20.55
N ALA A 101 -2.05 -4.73 -20.26
CA ALA A 101 -0.78 -4.31 -19.69
C ALA A 101 0.22 -4.11 -20.82
N THR A 102 0.85 -2.94 -20.88
CA THR A 102 1.93 -2.62 -21.81
C THR A 102 3.15 -2.18 -21.02
N ILE A 103 4.26 -2.87 -21.20
CA ILE A 103 5.56 -2.54 -20.63
C ILE A 103 6.47 -2.07 -21.75
N GLU A 104 7.02 -0.87 -21.62
CA GLU A 104 8.08 -0.35 -22.49
C GLU A 104 9.42 -0.51 -21.77
N THR A 105 10.44 -1.04 -22.43
CA THR A 105 11.73 -1.38 -21.81
C THR A 105 12.88 -1.35 -22.80
N ASN A 106 14.10 -1.16 -22.28
CA ASN A 106 15.34 -1.35 -23.05
C ASN A 106 15.94 -2.77 -22.92
N ALA A 107 15.28 -3.69 -22.18
CA ALA A 107 15.74 -5.07 -22.05
C ALA A 107 15.80 -5.79 -23.42
N PRO A 108 16.73 -6.75 -23.60
CA PRO A 108 16.86 -7.45 -24.88
C PRO A 108 15.61 -8.24 -25.29
N ASN A 109 15.40 -8.38 -26.60
CA ASN A 109 14.32 -9.21 -27.13
C ASN A 109 14.42 -10.66 -26.59
N GLY A 110 13.29 -11.21 -26.15
CA GLY A 110 13.21 -12.50 -25.46
C GLY A 110 13.24 -12.42 -23.93
N THR A 111 13.55 -11.27 -23.31
CA THR A 111 13.38 -11.10 -21.85
C THR A 111 11.94 -11.42 -21.44
N LEU A 112 11.77 -12.25 -20.42
CA LEU A 112 10.47 -12.57 -19.83
C LEU A 112 10.20 -11.67 -18.63
N LEU A 113 9.03 -11.03 -18.62
CA LEU A 113 8.55 -10.20 -17.52
C LEU A 113 7.37 -10.89 -16.84
N GLU A 114 7.55 -11.35 -15.60
CA GLU A 114 6.46 -11.84 -14.75
C GLU A 114 5.55 -10.66 -14.44
N THR A 115 4.36 -10.64 -15.05
CA THR A 115 3.41 -9.53 -14.97
C THR A 115 2.12 -10.02 -14.35
N SER A 116 1.75 -9.43 -13.23
CA SER A 116 0.57 -9.81 -12.44
C SER A 116 -0.40 -8.65 -12.30
N LEU A 117 -1.68 -8.93 -12.51
CA LEU A 117 -2.78 -8.05 -12.10
C LEU A 117 -3.42 -8.61 -10.83
N MET A 118 -3.91 -7.71 -9.96
CA MET A 118 -4.69 -8.07 -8.77
C MET A 118 -5.71 -6.99 -8.41
N ASN A 119 -6.85 -7.37 -7.83
CA ASN A 119 -7.80 -6.40 -7.27
C ASN A 119 -7.60 -6.22 -5.75
N ALA A 120 -8.14 -5.12 -5.21
CA ALA A 120 -8.09 -4.82 -3.78
C ALA A 120 -9.34 -5.25 -2.97
N ASP A 121 -10.22 -6.08 -3.54
CA ASP A 121 -11.48 -6.48 -2.87
C ASP A 121 -11.26 -7.67 -1.92
N MET A 122 -11.18 -7.41 -0.61
CA MET A 122 -10.89 -8.44 0.40
C MET A 122 -11.90 -9.60 0.45
N ASN A 123 -13.14 -9.40 -0.02
CA ASN A 123 -14.17 -10.44 -0.01
C ASN A 123 -14.18 -11.29 -1.29
N ASN A 124 -13.57 -10.78 -2.37
CA ASN A 124 -13.49 -11.45 -3.66
C ASN A 124 -12.15 -11.11 -4.33
N PHE A 125 -11.06 -11.50 -3.67
CA PHE A 125 -9.71 -11.30 -4.18
C PHE A 125 -9.50 -12.15 -5.45
N LYS A 126 -8.93 -11.50 -6.47
CA LYS A 126 -8.68 -12.02 -7.81
C LYS A 126 -7.29 -11.58 -8.24
N SER A 127 -6.55 -12.50 -8.83
CA SER A 127 -5.26 -12.23 -9.44
C SER A 127 -5.07 -13.08 -10.69
N LEU A 128 -4.32 -12.54 -11.65
CA LEU A 128 -3.86 -13.23 -12.85
C LEU A 128 -2.39 -12.87 -13.06
N SER A 129 -1.60 -13.81 -13.56
CA SER A 129 -0.16 -13.67 -13.75
C SER A 129 0.25 -14.32 -15.07
N GLU A 130 1.07 -13.64 -15.85
CA GLU A 130 1.57 -14.11 -17.15
C GLU A 130 3.04 -13.73 -17.35
N PHE A 131 3.77 -14.51 -18.14
CA PHE A 131 5.14 -14.23 -18.54
C PHE A 131 5.15 -13.57 -19.91
N ILE A 132 5.32 -12.26 -19.95
CA ILE A 132 5.26 -11.48 -21.19
C ILE A 132 6.66 -11.34 -21.78
N GLU A 133 6.84 -11.81 -23.01
CA GLU A 133 8.10 -11.72 -23.77
C GLU A 133 8.30 -10.32 -24.36
N VAL A 134 9.47 -9.72 -24.14
CA VAL A 134 9.88 -8.45 -24.74
C VAL A 134 10.20 -8.62 -26.22
N LYS A 135 9.55 -7.80 -27.07
CA LYS A 135 9.77 -7.70 -28.52
C LYS A 135 9.85 -6.23 -28.92
N ASP A 136 10.97 -5.86 -29.50
CA ASP A 136 11.28 -4.53 -30.02
C ASP A 136 11.07 -3.43 -28.97
N GLY A 137 11.57 -3.71 -27.75
CA GLY A 137 11.46 -2.84 -26.58
C GLY A 137 10.08 -2.79 -25.91
N LYS A 138 9.17 -3.71 -26.26
CA LYS A 138 7.81 -3.76 -25.70
C LYS A 138 7.37 -5.16 -25.31
N ALA A 139 6.64 -5.26 -24.20
CA ALA A 139 5.93 -6.46 -23.79
C ALA A 139 4.46 -6.08 -23.56
N THR A 140 3.53 -6.74 -24.25
CA THR A 140 2.09 -6.41 -24.17
C THR A 140 1.24 -7.67 -24.00
N HIS A 141 0.30 -7.66 -23.05
CA HIS A 141 -0.67 -8.74 -22.83
C HIS A 141 -2.05 -8.20 -22.48
N THR A 142 -3.10 -8.94 -22.85
CA THR A 142 -4.51 -8.60 -22.61
C THR A 142 -5.12 -9.59 -21.62
N PHE A 143 -5.23 -9.18 -20.36
CA PHE A 143 -5.83 -9.99 -19.30
C PHE A 143 -7.34 -9.89 -19.33
N ASN A 144 -8.05 -11.03 -19.31
CA ASN A 144 -9.49 -11.05 -19.13
C ASN A 144 -9.85 -10.91 -17.64
N VAL A 145 -10.56 -9.84 -17.28
CA VAL A 145 -11.00 -9.54 -15.91
C VAL A 145 -12.53 -9.48 -15.80
N SER A 146 -13.21 -10.23 -16.66
CA SER A 146 -14.67 -10.13 -16.85
C SER A 146 -15.52 -10.49 -15.62
N ASP A 147 -14.98 -11.26 -14.68
CA ASP A 147 -15.61 -11.67 -13.42
C ASP A 147 -15.08 -10.90 -12.20
N TRP A 148 -14.25 -9.88 -12.40
CA TRP A 148 -13.67 -9.08 -11.33
C TRP A 148 -14.66 -8.02 -10.83
N PRO A 149 -14.70 -7.73 -9.51
CA PRO A 149 -15.55 -6.68 -8.97
C PRO A 149 -15.03 -5.29 -9.34
N THR A 150 -15.95 -4.32 -9.43
CA THR A 150 -15.62 -2.89 -9.51
C THR A 150 -14.65 -2.48 -8.41
N GLY A 151 -13.58 -1.76 -8.74
CA GLY A 151 -12.54 -1.34 -7.81
C GLY A 151 -11.24 -0.98 -8.53
N TYR A 152 -10.16 -0.83 -7.77
CA TYR A 152 -8.83 -0.67 -8.35
C TYR A 152 -8.20 -2.03 -8.67
N ILE A 153 -7.59 -2.10 -9.86
CA ILE A 153 -6.69 -3.17 -10.27
C ILE A 153 -5.26 -2.63 -10.16
N GLY A 154 -4.44 -3.30 -9.36
CA GLY A 154 -3.00 -3.09 -9.32
C GLY A 154 -2.30 -3.97 -10.35
N GLY A 155 -1.33 -3.39 -11.07
CA GLY A 155 -0.38 -4.11 -11.89
C GLY A 155 0.99 -4.12 -11.23
N ILE A 156 1.65 -5.29 -11.25
CA ILE A 156 3.03 -5.49 -10.83
C ILE A 156 3.77 -6.21 -11.96
N ALA A 157 5.00 -5.82 -12.26
CA ALA A 157 5.84 -6.51 -13.23
C ALA A 157 7.29 -6.61 -12.75
N SER A 158 7.95 -7.73 -13.06
CA SER A 158 9.38 -7.91 -12.77
C SER A 158 10.10 -8.84 -13.76
N MET A 159 11.37 -8.53 -14.03
CA MET A 159 12.35 -9.42 -14.65
C MET A 159 13.01 -10.25 -13.55
N ARG A 160 12.78 -11.56 -13.55
CA ARG A 160 13.30 -12.51 -12.55
C ARG A 160 14.18 -13.58 -13.17
N PHE A 161 15.11 -14.11 -12.36
CA PHE A 161 16.11 -15.10 -12.79
C PHE A 161 16.06 -16.41 -11.97
N ASP A 162 15.31 -16.43 -10.86
CA ASP A 162 15.21 -17.53 -9.90
C ASP A 162 14.12 -18.56 -10.22
N LEU A 163 13.32 -18.32 -11.26
CA LEU A 163 12.15 -19.11 -11.62
C LEU A 163 12.53 -20.36 -12.43
N LYS A 164 12.52 -21.53 -11.77
CA LYS A 164 12.89 -22.81 -12.39
C LYS A 164 11.93 -23.27 -13.49
N ASP A 165 10.64 -23.00 -13.33
CA ASP A 165 9.60 -23.40 -14.28
C ASP A 165 9.45 -22.40 -15.45
N HIS A 166 9.93 -21.17 -15.26
CA HIS A 166 9.93 -20.08 -16.24
C HIS A 166 11.27 -19.34 -16.26
N PRO A 167 12.39 -20.01 -16.60
CA PRO A 167 13.71 -19.40 -16.59
C PRO A 167 13.84 -18.39 -17.73
N GLN A 168 14.70 -17.38 -17.55
CA GLN A 168 15.05 -16.46 -18.65
C GLN A 168 15.72 -17.25 -19.79
N PRO A 169 15.47 -16.88 -21.07
CA PRO A 169 16.12 -17.54 -22.19
C PRO A 169 17.65 -17.42 -22.16
N PRO A 170 18.40 -18.37 -22.77
CA PRO A 170 19.86 -18.42 -22.66
C PRO A 170 20.59 -17.14 -23.09
N ASN A 171 20.09 -16.42 -24.09
CA ASN A 171 20.67 -15.13 -24.53
C ASN A 171 20.50 -14.02 -23.48
N ILE A 172 19.48 -14.11 -22.62
CA ILE A 172 19.24 -13.17 -21.52
C ILE A 172 20.13 -13.51 -20.32
N LEU A 173 20.32 -14.81 -20.03
CA LEU A 173 21.27 -15.28 -19.02
C LEU A 173 22.74 -14.97 -19.39
N GLU A 174 23.10 -15.06 -20.67
CA GLU A 174 24.42 -14.63 -21.14
C GLU A 174 24.65 -13.13 -20.90
N PHE A 175 23.63 -12.32 -21.19
CA PHE A 175 23.66 -10.86 -21.10
C PHE A 175 23.67 -10.34 -19.65
N TYR A 176 22.69 -10.74 -18.84
CA TYR A 176 22.51 -10.28 -17.45
C TYR A 176 23.12 -11.19 -16.39
N GLY A 177 23.56 -12.41 -16.75
CA GLY A 177 24.06 -13.39 -15.79
C GLY A 177 23.01 -14.40 -15.35
N GLU A 178 23.45 -15.52 -14.75
CA GLU A 178 22.55 -16.58 -14.30
C GLU A 178 21.64 -16.14 -13.14
N LYS A 179 22.12 -15.20 -12.33
CA LYS A 179 21.39 -14.62 -11.19
C LYS A 179 20.90 -13.19 -11.46
N GLY A 180 21.13 -12.65 -12.66
CA GLY A 180 20.98 -11.21 -12.94
C GLY A 180 22.14 -10.37 -12.40
N GLU A 181 23.28 -10.98 -12.04
CA GLU A 181 24.39 -10.32 -11.35
C GLU A 181 25.07 -9.21 -12.17
N LYS A 182 24.95 -9.26 -13.51
CA LYS A 182 25.44 -8.25 -14.47
C LYS A 182 24.38 -7.20 -14.84
N ALA A 183 23.17 -7.26 -14.27
CA ALA A 183 22.15 -6.24 -14.49
C ALA A 183 22.43 -5.00 -13.62
N GLU A 184 22.24 -3.82 -14.22
CA GLU A 184 22.58 -2.53 -13.62
C GLU A 184 21.37 -1.57 -13.61
N GLY A 185 21.46 -0.45 -12.90
CA GLY A 185 20.44 0.60 -12.89
C GLY A 185 19.53 0.60 -11.67
N ILE A 186 18.80 1.70 -11.49
CA ILE A 186 18.00 2.00 -10.28
C ILE A 186 16.79 1.09 -10.05
N GLN A 187 16.41 0.29 -11.06
CA GLN A 187 15.32 -0.68 -11.00
C GLN A 187 15.80 -2.10 -10.67
N ILE A 188 17.10 -2.31 -10.50
CA ILE A 188 17.66 -3.58 -10.05
C ILE A 188 17.67 -3.60 -8.52
N GLU A 189 16.93 -4.54 -7.94
CA GLU A 189 16.93 -4.83 -6.50
C GLU A 189 17.57 -6.20 -6.23
N ASP A 190 18.32 -6.31 -5.13
CA ASP A 190 18.80 -7.59 -4.62
C ASP A 190 17.65 -8.43 -4.06
N ALA A 191 17.70 -9.74 -4.29
CA ALA A 191 16.74 -10.74 -3.85
C ALA A 191 17.41 -11.81 -2.96
N HIS A 192 16.75 -12.95 -2.78
CA HIS A 192 17.32 -14.07 -2.03
C HIS A 192 18.43 -14.79 -2.83
N ASP A 193 19.30 -15.53 -2.14
CA ASP A 193 20.34 -16.40 -2.74
C ASP A 193 21.18 -15.73 -3.85
N ASP A 194 21.60 -14.47 -3.63
CA ASP A 194 22.34 -13.59 -4.55
C ASP A 194 21.65 -13.29 -5.90
N PHE A 195 20.37 -13.60 -6.06
CA PHE A 195 19.59 -13.18 -7.22
C PHE A 195 19.36 -11.67 -7.22
N LYS A 196 19.19 -11.09 -8.42
CA LYS A 196 18.76 -9.71 -8.62
C LYS A 196 17.56 -9.67 -9.54
N TYR A 197 16.61 -8.77 -9.29
CA TYR A 197 15.42 -8.60 -10.12
C TYR A 197 15.33 -7.20 -10.70
N GLY A 198 14.89 -7.10 -11.96
CA GLY A 198 14.46 -5.83 -12.55
C GLY A 198 13.01 -5.56 -12.17
N LYS A 199 12.77 -4.64 -11.25
CA LYS A 199 11.45 -4.37 -10.66
C LYS A 199 10.87 -3.07 -11.21
N LEU A 200 9.62 -3.12 -11.64
CA LEU A 200 8.89 -1.96 -12.11
C LEU A 200 8.11 -1.30 -10.98
N GLU A 201 7.77 -0.01 -11.16
CA GLU A 201 6.85 0.67 -10.26
C GLU A 201 5.45 0.03 -10.34
N ASN A 202 4.85 -0.25 -9.18
CA ASN A 202 3.48 -0.75 -9.09
C ASN A 202 2.51 0.37 -9.46
N ILE A 203 1.65 0.14 -10.45
CA ILE A 203 0.62 1.11 -10.87
C ILE A 203 -0.77 0.57 -10.64
N THR A 204 -1.77 1.46 -10.56
CA THR A 204 -3.18 1.09 -10.41
C THR A 204 -4.04 1.72 -11.49
N ILE A 205 -5.18 1.07 -11.79
CA ILE A 205 -6.21 1.60 -12.69
C ILE A 205 -7.61 1.31 -12.13
N ALA A 206 -8.54 2.24 -12.33
CA ALA A 206 -9.94 2.06 -11.95
C ALA A 206 -10.68 1.13 -12.93
N TYR A 207 -11.35 0.10 -12.41
CA TYR A 207 -12.11 -0.88 -13.20
C TYR A 207 -13.59 -0.93 -12.76
N PRO A 208 -14.56 -0.98 -13.69
CA PRO A 208 -14.41 -0.83 -15.14
C PRO A 208 -14.17 0.63 -15.58
N SER A 209 -14.34 1.61 -14.70
CA SER A 209 -14.05 3.02 -14.95
C SER A 209 -13.89 3.79 -13.64
N GLU A 210 -13.25 4.96 -13.69
CA GLU A 210 -13.15 5.90 -12.56
C GLU A 210 -14.53 6.26 -11.99
N ALA A 211 -15.53 6.49 -12.85
CA ALA A 211 -16.89 6.81 -12.43
C ALA A 211 -17.55 5.65 -11.64
N ALA A 212 -17.38 4.40 -12.09
CA ALA A 212 -17.94 3.24 -11.41
C ALA A 212 -17.24 2.96 -10.07
N VAL A 213 -15.91 3.13 -10.00
CA VAL A 213 -15.15 3.04 -8.76
C VAL A 213 -15.59 4.14 -7.79
N LYS A 214 -15.71 5.38 -8.27
CA LYS A 214 -16.21 6.51 -7.49
C LYS A 214 -17.60 6.25 -6.92
N GLU A 215 -18.54 5.73 -7.72
CA GLU A 215 -19.88 5.39 -7.24
C GLU A 215 -19.83 4.31 -6.14
N LYS A 216 -19.01 3.26 -6.31
CA LYS A 216 -18.82 2.22 -5.28
C LYS A 216 -18.25 2.80 -3.99
N LEU A 217 -17.22 3.68 -4.07
CA LEU A 217 -16.62 4.33 -2.91
C LEU A 217 -17.55 5.36 -2.25
N ASP A 218 -18.28 6.14 -3.04
CA ASP A 218 -19.26 7.11 -2.54
C ASP A 218 -20.40 6.42 -1.79
N LYS A 219 -20.86 5.24 -2.26
CA LYS A 219 -21.82 4.40 -1.54
C LYS A 219 -21.22 3.77 -0.28
N LEU A 220 -20.06 3.11 -0.40
CA LEU A 220 -19.37 2.46 0.73
C LEU A 220 -19.14 3.45 1.88
N PHE A 221 -18.77 4.68 1.55
CA PHE A 221 -18.61 5.77 2.52
C PHE A 221 -19.87 6.04 3.34
N ILE A 222 -21.01 6.25 2.66
CA ILE A 222 -22.30 6.55 3.31
C ILE A 222 -22.79 5.34 4.11
N ASP A 223 -22.70 4.13 3.55
CA ASP A 223 -23.08 2.90 4.24
C ASP A 223 -22.23 2.68 5.50
N THR A 224 -20.93 2.98 5.46
CA THR A 224 -20.02 2.85 6.61
C THR A 224 -20.32 3.87 7.71
N LEU A 225 -20.56 5.15 7.37
CA LEU A 225 -20.94 6.16 8.36
C LEU A 225 -22.28 5.82 9.04
N ASN A 226 -23.26 5.35 8.25
CA ASN A 226 -24.55 4.89 8.77
C ASN A 226 -24.40 3.66 9.67
N GLU A 227 -23.51 2.72 9.33
CA GLU A 227 -23.18 1.60 10.21
C GLU A 227 -22.53 2.08 11.52
N MET A 228 -21.56 3.00 11.48
CA MET A 228 -20.95 3.58 12.68
C MET A 228 -22.00 4.21 13.62
N ILE A 229 -22.93 5.00 13.07
CA ILE A 229 -24.03 5.61 13.82
C ILE A 229 -24.94 4.51 14.40
N SER A 230 -25.39 3.56 13.58
CA SER A 230 -26.31 2.48 14.01
C SER A 230 -25.70 1.55 15.07
N LYS A 231 -24.44 1.15 14.92
CA LYS A 231 -23.72 0.27 15.85
C LYS A 231 -23.30 0.97 17.15
N SER A 232 -23.38 2.30 17.21
CA SER A 232 -23.14 3.06 18.45
C SER A 232 -24.28 2.95 19.47
N GLU A 233 -25.40 2.29 19.11
CA GLU A 233 -26.59 2.13 19.97
C GLU A 233 -27.15 3.47 20.50
N GLY A 234 -26.97 4.56 19.73
CA GLY A 234 -27.43 5.92 20.07
C GLY A 234 -26.40 6.78 20.81
N VAL A 235 -25.16 6.32 20.96
CA VAL A 235 -24.05 7.17 21.46
C VAL A 235 -23.65 8.21 20.43
N ILE A 236 -23.52 7.83 19.15
CA ILE A 236 -23.31 8.72 18.01
C ILE A 236 -24.66 9.02 17.38
N ILE A 237 -24.94 10.30 17.14
CA ILE A 237 -26.18 10.82 16.57
C ILE A 237 -26.00 11.21 15.09
N ASP A 238 -24.87 11.83 14.75
CA ASP A 238 -24.60 12.36 13.40
C ASP A 238 -23.09 12.43 13.14
N ILE A 239 -22.68 12.26 11.88
CA ILE A 239 -21.30 12.43 11.40
C ILE A 239 -21.37 13.18 10.07
N LYS A 240 -20.92 14.43 10.05
CA LYS A 240 -21.03 15.32 8.87
C LYS A 240 -19.80 16.22 8.71
N PRO A 241 -19.51 16.72 7.50
CA PRO A 241 -18.46 17.70 7.33
C PRO A 241 -18.89 19.06 7.90
N ALA A 242 -17.92 19.88 8.30
CA ALA A 242 -18.17 21.26 8.73
C ALA A 242 -18.63 22.15 7.56
N THR A 243 -18.14 21.85 6.35
CA THR A 243 -18.41 22.58 5.10
C THR A 243 -18.99 21.63 4.06
N ILE A 244 -19.93 22.10 3.24
CA ILE A 244 -20.56 21.27 2.21
C ILE A 244 -19.48 20.72 1.25
N ASN A 245 -19.45 19.40 1.11
CA ASN A 245 -18.51 18.63 0.27
C ASN A 245 -17.01 18.73 0.64
N ASP A 246 -16.66 19.26 1.81
CA ASP A 246 -15.27 19.30 2.30
C ASP A 246 -15.15 18.60 3.66
N TRP A 247 -14.53 17.42 3.66
CA TRP A 247 -14.36 16.55 4.82
C TRP A 247 -13.02 16.75 5.56
N SER A 248 -12.27 17.81 5.27
CA SER A 248 -11.07 18.17 6.04
C SER A 248 -11.36 18.50 7.51
N ILE A 249 -12.60 18.95 7.80
CA ILE A 249 -13.11 19.12 9.16
C ILE A 249 -14.43 18.37 9.29
N VAL A 250 -14.52 17.49 10.28
CA VAL A 250 -15.70 16.65 10.55
C VAL A 250 -16.29 16.96 11.91
N TYR A 251 -17.61 17.06 11.99
CA TYR A 251 -18.35 17.18 13.23
C TYR A 251 -19.06 15.85 13.53
N VAL A 252 -18.75 15.28 14.69
CA VAL A 252 -19.45 14.13 15.26
C VAL A 252 -20.37 14.64 16.36
N THR A 253 -21.67 14.41 16.21
CA THR A 253 -22.64 14.71 17.27
C THR A 253 -22.84 13.46 18.12
N VAL A 254 -22.70 13.59 19.44
CA VAL A 254 -22.93 12.52 20.41
C VAL A 254 -24.11 12.84 21.34
N SER A 255 -24.70 11.80 21.92
CA SER A 255 -25.80 11.94 22.89
C SER A 255 -25.32 12.27 24.30
N ASP A 256 -26.26 12.61 25.18
CA ASP A 256 -26.02 12.92 26.59
C ASP A 256 -25.32 11.78 27.37
N SER A 257 -25.25 10.56 26.79
CA SER A 257 -24.38 9.46 27.25
C SER A 257 -22.92 9.89 27.49
N TRP A 258 -22.45 10.90 26.76
CA TRP A 258 -21.15 11.54 26.95
C TRP A 258 -20.93 11.99 28.40
N TYR A 259 -21.89 12.71 28.99
CA TYR A 259 -21.75 13.33 30.31
C TYR A 259 -21.69 12.33 31.48
N TYR A 260 -22.14 11.09 31.25
CA TYR A 260 -22.06 10.00 32.23
C TYR A 260 -20.75 9.20 32.14
N SER A 261 -19.88 9.50 31.17
CA SER A 261 -18.62 8.80 30.93
C SER A 261 -17.45 9.53 31.61
N PRO A 262 -16.50 8.82 32.26
CA PRO A 262 -15.29 9.44 32.80
C PRO A 262 -14.42 10.09 31.71
N LYS A 263 -13.68 11.16 32.06
CA LYS A 263 -12.85 11.96 31.12
C LYS A 263 -11.87 11.12 30.28
N HIS A 264 -11.32 10.04 30.83
CA HIS A 264 -10.42 9.13 30.10
C HIS A 264 -11.14 8.23 29.09
N GLU A 265 -12.38 7.81 29.35
CA GLU A 265 -13.19 7.08 28.36
C GLU A 265 -13.74 8.04 27.28
N GLN A 266 -14.05 9.29 27.63
CA GLN A 266 -14.39 10.35 26.68
C GLN A 266 -13.22 10.62 25.70
N GLU A 267 -11.99 10.78 26.19
CA GLU A 267 -10.79 10.95 25.36
C GLU A 267 -10.53 9.72 24.48
N ARG A 268 -10.61 8.52 25.05
CA ARG A 268 -10.42 7.26 24.31
C ARG A 268 -11.48 7.06 23.23
N PHE A 269 -12.74 7.37 23.50
CA PHE A 269 -13.82 7.32 22.52
C PHE A 269 -13.55 8.32 21.39
N ALA A 270 -13.22 9.57 21.72
CA ALA A 270 -12.96 10.62 20.75
C ALA A 270 -11.78 10.27 19.82
N GLU A 271 -10.73 9.67 20.36
CA GLU A 271 -9.59 9.18 19.58
C GLU A 271 -9.98 8.01 18.67
N GLN A 272 -10.66 6.98 19.19
CA GLN A 272 -11.03 5.79 18.43
C GLN A 272 -12.02 6.09 17.30
N ILE A 273 -13.03 6.91 17.56
CA ILE A 273 -14.01 7.30 16.54
C ILE A 273 -13.35 8.22 15.50
N ALA A 274 -12.47 9.14 15.91
CA ALA A 274 -11.78 10.01 14.95
C ALA A 274 -10.86 9.21 14.03
N ASN A 275 -10.04 8.32 14.56
CA ASN A 275 -9.15 7.45 13.76
C ASN A 275 -9.98 6.59 12.78
N THR A 276 -11.16 6.13 13.20
CA THR A 276 -12.08 5.37 12.34
C THR A 276 -12.64 6.26 11.21
N VAL A 277 -13.18 7.44 11.53
CA VAL A 277 -13.71 8.41 10.56
C VAL A 277 -12.62 8.80 9.53
N GLN A 278 -11.41 9.12 10.00
CA GLN A 278 -10.28 9.43 9.14
C GLN A 278 -9.93 8.27 8.19
N THR A 279 -9.86 7.04 8.71
CA THR A 279 -9.61 5.83 7.90
C THR A 279 -10.65 5.66 6.80
N VAL A 280 -11.94 5.85 7.13
CA VAL A 280 -13.05 5.77 6.15
C VAL A 280 -12.94 6.87 5.09
N LEU A 281 -12.55 8.09 5.47
CA LEU A 281 -12.37 9.22 4.54
C LEU A 281 -11.21 9.01 3.56
N TYR A 282 -10.07 8.50 4.01
CA TYR A 282 -8.94 8.17 3.13
C TYR A 282 -9.28 7.01 2.19
N ASN A 283 -9.85 5.92 2.73
CA ASN A 283 -10.16 4.71 1.95
C ASN A 283 -11.30 4.93 0.92
N CYS A 284 -12.17 5.93 1.14
CA CYS A 284 -13.22 6.31 0.20
C CYS A 284 -12.90 7.61 -0.56
N GLU A 285 -11.64 8.05 -0.58
CA GLU A 285 -11.12 9.18 -1.37
C GLU A 285 -11.88 10.50 -1.18
N LYS A 286 -12.42 10.72 0.02
CA LYS A 286 -13.13 11.97 0.39
C LYS A 286 -12.18 13.11 0.73
N VAL A 287 -10.96 12.76 1.07
CA VAL A 287 -9.83 13.65 1.33
C VAL A 287 -8.59 13.05 0.65
N LYS A 288 -7.54 13.84 0.45
CA LYS A 288 -6.29 13.30 -0.09
C LYS A 288 -5.63 12.40 0.95
N LYS A 289 -4.93 11.36 0.49
CA LYS A 289 -4.05 10.60 1.37
C LYS A 289 -3.07 11.55 2.06
N ASP A 290 -2.85 11.33 3.36
CA ASP A 290 -1.94 12.10 4.23
C ASP A 290 -2.31 13.59 4.42
N SER A 291 -3.46 14.07 3.91
CA SER A 291 -3.96 15.42 4.25
C SER A 291 -4.62 15.43 5.63
N ALA A 292 -4.30 16.42 6.46
CA ALA A 292 -4.85 16.54 7.81
C ALA A 292 -6.39 16.58 7.81
N VAL A 293 -7.00 15.76 8.68
CA VAL A 293 -8.44 15.71 8.94
C VAL A 293 -8.69 15.92 10.43
N SER A 294 -9.39 17.00 10.77
CA SER A 294 -9.72 17.34 12.16
C SER A 294 -11.16 16.91 12.47
N VAL A 295 -11.33 16.02 13.45
CA VAL A 295 -12.64 15.60 13.93
C VAL A 295 -12.96 16.32 15.24
N TYR A 296 -14.12 16.97 15.33
CA TYR A 296 -14.58 17.67 16.52
C TYR A 296 -15.89 17.06 17.03
N TYR A 297 -16.07 17.04 18.35
CA TYR A 297 -17.22 16.44 18.99
C TYR A 297 -18.15 17.51 19.56
N TYR A 298 -19.45 17.33 19.37
CA TYR A 298 -20.50 18.22 19.82
C TYR A 298 -21.65 17.44 20.46
N ASP A 299 -22.37 18.05 21.40
CA ASP A 299 -23.65 17.52 21.86
C ASP A 299 -24.80 17.89 20.90
N THR A 300 -26.00 17.40 21.20
CA THR A 300 -27.23 17.70 20.44
C THR A 300 -27.64 19.17 20.48
N TYR A 301 -27.12 19.96 21.43
CA TYR A 301 -27.34 21.40 21.60
C TYR A 301 -26.25 22.25 20.94
N LYS A 302 -25.27 21.63 20.27
CA LYS A 302 -24.09 22.26 19.63
C LYS A 302 -23.06 22.83 20.61
N LYS A 303 -23.05 22.40 21.87
CA LYS A 303 -21.89 22.61 22.76
C LYS A 303 -20.72 21.75 22.24
N LYS A 304 -19.54 22.34 22.09
CA LYS A 304 -18.30 21.59 21.79
C LYS A 304 -17.93 20.74 23.01
N LEU A 305 -17.61 19.47 22.79
CA LEU A 305 -17.30 18.48 23.82
C LEU A 305 -15.85 18.00 23.78
N ALA A 306 -15.28 17.89 22.57
CA ALA A 306 -13.88 17.54 22.40
C ALA A 306 -13.28 18.10 21.11
N SER A 307 -11.98 18.38 21.13
CA SER A 307 -11.19 18.82 19.98
C SER A 307 -9.82 18.15 19.91
N PRO A 308 -9.23 18.00 18.71
CA PRO A 308 -7.95 17.33 18.54
C PRO A 308 -6.80 18.18 19.10
N LYS A 309 -5.86 17.55 19.82
CA LYS A 309 -4.64 18.19 20.34
C LYS A 309 -3.57 18.29 19.24
N MET A 310 -2.71 19.30 19.32
CA MET A 310 -1.60 19.53 18.37
C MET A 310 -0.62 18.36 18.26
N PHE A 311 -0.45 17.55 19.32
CA PHE A 311 0.49 16.43 19.39
C PHE A 311 -0.21 15.06 19.49
N GLY A 312 -1.48 14.97 19.08
CA GLY A 312 -2.29 13.75 19.17
C GLY A 312 -3.09 13.63 20.48
N GLY A 313 -4.11 12.76 20.46
CA GLY A 313 -5.13 12.68 21.50
C GLY A 313 -6.17 13.80 21.44
N TYR A 314 -7.08 13.83 22.42
CA TYR A 314 -8.22 14.74 22.45
C TYR A 314 -8.27 15.60 23.71
N GLU A 315 -8.50 16.89 23.54
CA GLU A 315 -8.87 17.78 24.63
C GLU A 315 -10.37 17.64 24.87
N ILE A 316 -10.75 17.42 26.13
CA ILE A 316 -12.12 17.23 26.56
C ILE A 316 -12.58 18.48 27.31
N GLU A 317 -13.61 19.11 26.76
CA GLU A 317 -14.23 20.35 27.24
C GLU A 317 -15.17 20.06 28.42
N GLU A 318 -15.35 21.06 29.30
CA GLU A 318 -16.20 20.97 30.52
C GLU A 318 -17.56 21.65 30.33
#